data_AF-A0A429TPR1-F1
#
_entry.id   AF-A0A429TPR1-F1
#
_cell.length_a   1.000
_cell.length_b   1.000
_cell.length_c   1.000
_cell.angle_alpha   90.00
_cell.angle_beta   90.00
_cell.angle_gamma   90.00
#
_symmetry.space_group_name_H-M   'P 1'
#
loop_
_entity.id
_entity.type
_entity.pdbx_description
1 polymer ?
#
loop_
_entity_poly.entity_id
_entity_poly.type
_entity_poly.pdbx_seq_one_letter_code
_entity_poly.pdbx_strand_id
1 'polypeptide(L)'
;METTVDLSAIGEPVIVQEDTQVHVGVHLREGTLTLTQNGRDFEAHHALVEFASVDARPWMAEKVKFSAKAADGKSVVLVVDLLNDACDGPRAGLPVAMWKVVALAATSAGDVGITYQAPRGV
;
A
#
# COMPACT_ATOMS: atom_id res chain seq x y z
N MET A 1 -6.59 30.37 1.73
CA MET A 1 -6.67 30.89 3.11
C MET A 1 -6.41 29.69 3.99
N GLU A 2 -5.26 29.66 4.65
CA GLU A 2 -4.90 28.59 5.58
C GLU A 2 -5.49 28.94 6.95
N THR A 3 -6.26 28.03 7.54
CA THR A 3 -6.83 28.22 8.88
C THR A 3 -5.92 27.50 9.86
N THR A 4 -5.10 28.26 10.59
CA THR A 4 -4.29 27.71 11.67
C THR A 4 -5.23 27.35 12.82
N VAL A 5 -5.28 26.06 13.19
CA VAL A 5 -6.07 25.58 14.31
C VAL A 5 -5.20 25.64 15.57
N ASP A 6 -5.66 26.38 16.59
CA ASP A 6 -5.06 26.38 17.92
C ASP A 6 -5.61 25.18 18.70
N LEU A 7 -4.75 24.22 19.04
CA LEU A 7 -5.11 22.95 19.67
C LEU A 7 -4.59 22.91 21.11
N SER A 8 -5.46 22.60 22.06
CA SER A 8 -5.09 22.27 23.45
C SER A 8 -5.50 20.82 23.78
N ALA A 9 -4.66 20.07 24.47
CA ALA A 9 -4.93 18.70 24.91
C ALA A 9 -4.92 18.58 26.44
N ILE A 10 -5.73 17.66 27.00
CA ILE A 10 -5.78 17.34 28.43
C ILE A 10 -5.61 15.82 28.59
N GLY A 11 -4.66 15.41 29.44
CA GLY A 11 -4.34 14.01 29.71
C GLY A 11 -3.10 13.52 28.96
N GLU A 12 -2.54 12.40 29.42
CA GLU A 12 -1.40 11.73 28.78
C GLU A 12 -1.88 10.68 27.78
N PRO A 13 -1.22 10.51 26.62
CA PRO A 13 -1.56 9.45 25.69
C PRO A 13 -1.29 8.08 26.33
N VAL A 14 -2.32 7.23 26.37
CA VAL A 14 -2.16 5.83 26.75
C VAL A 14 -1.80 5.04 25.50
N ILE A 15 -0.61 4.45 25.49
CA ILE A 15 -0.13 3.61 24.39
C ILE A 15 -0.60 2.18 24.64
N VAL A 16 -1.48 1.69 23.79
CA VAL A 16 -1.87 0.27 23.74
C VAL A 16 -1.11 -0.36 22.56
N GLN A 17 -0.46 -1.51 22.80
CA GLN A 17 0.31 -2.19 21.78
C GLN A 17 -0.64 -2.97 20.86
N GLU A 18 -1.04 -2.32 19.76
CA GLU A 18 -1.65 -2.95 18.60
C GLU A 18 -0.62 -3.03 17.47
N ASP A 19 -0.91 -3.83 16.44
CA ASP A 19 -0.06 -3.91 15.25
C ASP A 19 0.15 -2.52 14.67
N THR A 20 1.42 -2.13 14.51
CA THR A 20 1.73 -0.83 13.93
C THR A 20 1.43 -0.88 12.45
N GLN A 21 0.56 0.02 11.97
CA GLN A 21 0.18 0.11 10.57
C GLN A 21 0.70 1.39 9.92
N VAL A 22 1.25 1.27 8.71
CA VAL A 22 1.72 2.39 7.90
C VAL A 22 1.05 2.31 6.54
N HIS A 23 0.40 3.41 6.15
CA HIS A 23 -0.26 3.56 4.85
C HIS A 23 0.55 4.51 3.97
N VAL A 24 1.02 4.02 2.83
CA VAL A 24 1.84 4.84 1.92
C VAL A 24 1.13 5.00 0.59
N GLY A 25 0.81 6.25 0.26
CA GLY A 25 0.26 6.64 -1.02
C GLY A 25 1.34 6.77 -2.08
N VAL A 26 1.10 6.23 -3.26
CA VAL A 26 1.93 6.35 -4.45
C VAL A 26 1.07 6.90 -5.56
N HIS A 27 1.43 8.08 -6.06
CA HIS A 27 0.83 8.62 -7.27
C HIS A 27 1.38 7.88 -8.49
N LEU A 28 0.49 7.36 -9.33
CA LEU A 28 0.85 6.67 -10.56
C LEU A 28 0.47 7.57 -11.73
N ARG A 29 1.39 7.72 -12.67
CA ARG A 29 1.08 8.44 -13.91
C ARG A 29 0.03 7.64 -14.70
N GLU A 30 -1.03 8.31 -15.15
CA GLU A 30 -2.05 7.68 -15.99
C GLU A 30 -1.42 7.00 -17.22
N GLY A 31 -1.96 5.83 -17.59
CA GLY A 31 -1.44 5.00 -18.69
C GLY A 31 -0.15 4.21 -18.40
N THR A 32 0.43 4.30 -17.20
CA THR A 32 1.66 3.55 -16.86
C THR A 32 1.42 2.19 -16.20
N LEU A 33 0.23 1.96 -15.65
CA LEU A 33 -0.16 0.70 -15.05
C LEU A 33 -1.61 0.36 -15.41
N THR A 34 -1.78 -0.70 -16.19
CA THR A 34 -3.07 -1.31 -16.48
C THR A 34 -3.24 -2.55 -15.60
N LEU A 35 -4.35 -2.59 -14.88
CA LEU A 35 -4.78 -3.72 -14.06
C LEU A 35 -5.86 -4.48 -14.81
N THR A 36 -5.70 -5.79 -14.95
CA THR A 36 -6.73 -6.64 -15.59
C THR A 36 -7.41 -7.51 -14.54
N GLN A 37 -8.72 -7.37 -14.40
CA GLN A 37 -9.55 -8.21 -13.54
C GLN A 37 -10.69 -8.81 -14.36
N ASN A 38 -10.78 -10.15 -14.38
CA ASN A 38 -11.83 -10.86 -15.12
C ASN A 38 -11.94 -10.44 -16.60
N GLY A 39 -10.79 -10.21 -17.25
CA GLY A 39 -10.71 -9.79 -18.65
C GLY A 39 -11.09 -8.32 -18.91
N ARG A 40 -11.27 -7.51 -17.87
CA ARG A 40 -11.48 -6.06 -17.99
C ARG A 40 -10.25 -5.30 -17.52
N ASP A 41 -9.90 -4.27 -18.27
CA ASP A 41 -8.76 -3.42 -18.00
C ASP A 41 -9.16 -2.15 -17.25
N PHE A 42 -8.29 -1.75 -16.34
CA PHE A 42 -8.43 -0.58 -15.49
C PHE A 42 -7.11 0.18 -15.43
N GLU A 43 -7.13 1.47 -15.68
CA GLU A 43 -5.94 2.32 -15.60
C GLU A 43 -5.77 2.85 -14.18
N ALA A 44 -4.73 2.38 -13.49
CA ALA A 44 -4.41 2.81 -12.14
C ALA A 44 -3.70 4.17 -12.15
N HIS A 45 -4.13 5.09 -11.29
CA HIS A 45 -3.55 6.43 -11.14
C HIS A 45 -3.14 6.74 -9.69
N HIS A 46 -3.53 5.90 -8.74
CA HIS A 46 -3.03 5.96 -7.37
C HIS A 46 -3.00 4.56 -6.76
N ALA A 47 -2.02 4.29 -5.92
CA ALA A 47 -1.92 3.08 -5.11
C ALA A 47 -1.71 3.46 -3.65
N LEU A 48 -2.43 2.81 -2.74
CA LEU A 48 -2.22 2.90 -1.31
C LEU A 48 -1.72 1.53 -0.83
N VAL A 49 -0.48 1.46 -0.38
CA VAL A 49 0.11 0.23 0.16
C VAL A 49 0.00 0.25 1.68
N GLU A 50 -0.54 -0.81 2.25
CA GLU A 50 -0.66 -0.98 3.68
C GLU A 50 0.46 -1.91 4.17
N PHE A 51 1.27 -1.40 5.10
CA PHE A 51 2.30 -2.15 5.79
C PHE A 51 1.88 -2.36 7.24
N ALA A 52 2.14 -3.55 7.78
CA ALA A 52 1.94 -3.86 9.19
C ALA A 52 3.21 -4.45 9.81
N SER A 53 3.40 -4.19 11.10
CA SER A 53 4.45 -4.78 11.91
C SER A 53 3.92 -5.11 13.31
N VAL A 54 4.12 -6.36 13.73
CA VAL A 54 3.83 -6.84 15.08
C VAL A 54 5.13 -6.82 15.89
N ASP A 55 5.12 -6.25 17.10
CA ASP A 55 6.21 -6.34 18.09
C ASP A 55 7.63 -6.11 17.52
N ALA A 56 7.82 -5.05 16.73
CA ALA A 56 9.10 -4.69 16.09
C ALA A 56 9.70 -5.73 15.13
N ARG A 57 8.87 -6.66 14.62
CA ARG A 57 9.24 -7.53 13.50
C ARG A 57 9.42 -6.73 12.20
N PRO A 58 10.06 -7.31 11.17
CA PRO A 58 10.11 -6.67 9.86
C PRO A 58 8.71 -6.34 9.34
N TRP A 59 8.57 -5.16 8.75
CA TRP A 59 7.34 -4.73 8.11
C TRP A 59 6.93 -5.68 6.98
N MET A 60 5.65 -6.02 6.94
CA MET A 60 5.05 -6.81 5.87
C MET A 60 4.06 -5.94 5.10
N ALA A 61 4.10 -6.00 3.77
CA ALA A 61 3.08 -5.38 2.94
C ALA A 61 1.85 -6.31 2.91
N GLU A 62 0.72 -5.84 3.41
CA GLU A 62 -0.49 -6.65 3.54
C GLU A 62 -1.36 -6.61 2.29
N LYS A 63 -1.62 -5.39 1.80
CA LYS A 63 -2.49 -5.15 0.65
C LYS A 63 -2.11 -3.88 -0.10
N VAL A 64 -2.50 -3.83 -1.38
CA VAL A 64 -2.50 -2.59 -2.15
C VAL A 64 -3.92 -2.28 -2.58
N LYS A 65 -4.34 -1.03 -2.37
CA LYS A 65 -5.59 -0.48 -2.89
C LYS A 65 -5.27 0.46 -4.05
N PHE A 66 -5.73 0.11 -5.24
CA PHE A 66 -5.59 0.95 -6.42
C PHE A 66 -6.85 1.76 -6.64
N SER A 67 -6.68 3.07 -6.82
CA SER A 67 -7.68 3.90 -7.48
C SER A 67 -7.43 3.81 -8.98
N ALA A 68 -8.43 3.33 -9.72
CA ALA A 68 -8.31 3.09 -11.15
C ALA A 68 -9.55 3.58 -11.91
N LYS A 69 -9.40 3.79 -13.22
CA LYS A 69 -10.51 4.12 -14.13
C LYS A 69 -10.75 2.95 -15.07
N ALA A 70 -12.01 2.54 -15.24
CA ALA A 70 -12.40 1.62 -16.30
C ALA A 70 -12.45 2.35 -17.66
N ALA A 71 -12.56 1.60 -18.75
CA ALA A 71 -12.63 2.15 -20.12
C ALA A 71 -13.84 3.08 -20.35
N ASP A 72 -14.90 2.96 -19.56
CA ASP A 72 -16.05 3.87 -19.57
C ASP A 72 -15.82 5.17 -18.76
N GLY A 73 -14.62 5.36 -18.22
CA GLY A 73 -14.23 6.50 -17.39
C GLY A 73 -14.65 6.39 -15.93
N LYS A 74 -15.36 5.34 -15.52
CA LYS A 74 -15.81 5.16 -14.14
C LYS A 74 -14.64 4.84 -13.22
N SER A 75 -14.56 5.56 -12.10
CA SER A 75 -13.57 5.29 -11.06
C SER A 75 -13.97 4.08 -10.22
N VAL A 76 -13.00 3.22 -9.93
CA VAL A 76 -13.16 2.02 -9.11
C VAL A 76 -11.98 1.87 -8.15
N VAL A 77 -12.20 1.13 -7.07
CA VAL A 77 -11.14 0.70 -6.16
C VAL A 77 -10.91 -0.79 -6.36
N LEU A 78 -9.67 -1.17 -6.64
CA LEU A 78 -9.24 -2.55 -6.75
C LEU A 78 -8.31 -2.88 -5.58
N VAL A 79 -8.62 -3.94 -4.84
CA VAL A 79 -7.83 -4.38 -3.69
C VAL A 79 -7.08 -5.65 -4.06
N VAL A 80 -5.79 -5.68 -3.77
CA VAL A 80 -4.92 -6.84 -4.00
C VAL A 80 -4.31 -7.23 -2.67
N ASP A 81 -4.68 -8.41 -2.17
CA ASP A 81 -4.02 -9.03 -1.02
C ASP A 81 -2.62 -9.50 -1.42
N LEU A 82 -1.62 -9.02 -0.70
CA LEU A 82 -0.21 -9.30 -0.92
C LEU A 82 0.30 -10.46 -0.07
N LEU A 83 -0.43 -10.86 0.96
CA LEU A 83 -0.08 -12.01 1.79
C LEU A 83 -0.62 -13.32 1.19
N ASN A 84 0.08 -14.40 1.46
CA ASN A 84 -0.40 -15.76 1.21
C ASN A 84 -1.59 -16.09 2.15
N ASP A 85 -2.22 -17.24 1.91
CA ASP A 85 -3.41 -17.67 2.69
C ASP A 85 -3.09 -17.95 4.17
N ALA A 86 -1.81 -18.12 4.52
CA ALA A 86 -1.33 -18.29 5.89
C ALA A 86 -0.98 -16.96 6.59
N CYS A 87 -1.07 -15.84 5.88
CA CYS A 87 -0.73 -14.50 6.35
C CYS A 87 0.71 -14.34 6.89
N ASP A 88 1.65 -15.19 6.47
CA ASP A 88 3.02 -15.24 6.99
C ASP A 88 4.11 -14.91 5.95
N GLY A 89 3.70 -14.57 4.72
CA GLY A 89 4.61 -14.25 3.65
C GLY A 89 3.93 -13.75 2.37
N PRO A 90 4.72 -13.37 1.34
CA PRO A 90 4.19 -12.83 0.11
C PRO A 90 3.39 -13.85 -0.69
N ARG A 91 2.31 -13.40 -1.31
CA ARG A 91 1.45 -14.20 -2.19
C ARG A 91 2.17 -14.57 -3.47
N ALA A 92 2.18 -15.86 -3.79
CA ALA A 92 2.69 -16.35 -5.06
C ALA A 92 1.77 -15.93 -6.23
N GLY A 93 2.34 -15.79 -7.43
CA GLY A 93 1.59 -15.55 -8.67
C GLY A 93 1.14 -14.10 -8.90
N LEU A 94 1.46 -13.17 -8.00
CA LEU A 94 1.21 -11.75 -8.25
C LEU A 94 2.14 -11.18 -9.32
N PRO A 95 1.64 -10.32 -10.23
CA PRO A 95 2.47 -9.69 -11.25
C PRO A 95 3.63 -8.88 -10.66
N VAL A 96 4.78 -8.89 -11.33
CA VAL A 96 5.99 -8.17 -10.87
C VAL A 96 5.75 -6.66 -10.67
N ALA A 97 4.80 -6.09 -11.41
CA ALA A 97 4.43 -4.68 -11.29
C ALA A 97 3.87 -4.35 -9.90
N MET A 98 3.18 -5.29 -9.24
CA MET A 98 2.66 -5.10 -7.88
C MET A 98 3.82 -4.90 -6.89
N TRP A 99 4.85 -5.75 -6.99
CA TRP A 99 6.02 -5.66 -6.13
C TRP A 99 6.86 -4.40 -6.39
N LYS A 100 6.84 -3.85 -7.61
CA LYS A 100 7.45 -2.54 -7.89
C LYS A 100 6.72 -1.40 -7.18
N VAL A 101 5.39 -1.43 -7.13
CA VAL A 101 4.59 -0.44 -6.39
C VAL A 101 4.88 -0.54 -4.90
N VAL A 102 4.95 -1.76 -4.34
CA VAL A 102 5.32 -2.00 -2.94
C VAL A 102 6.72 -1.48 -2.62
N ALA A 103 7.71 -1.77 -3.47
CA ALA A 103 9.08 -1.31 -3.28
C ALA A 103 9.19 0.23 -3.33
N LEU A 104 8.45 0.87 -4.25
CA LEU A 104 8.39 2.33 -4.33
C LEU A 104 7.75 2.92 -3.06
N ALA A 105 6.64 2.34 -2.60
CA ALA A 105 5.98 2.75 -1.36
C ALA A 105 6.92 2.59 -0.14
N ALA A 106 7.60 1.46 -0.01
CA ALA A 106 8.58 1.23 1.06
C ALA A 106 9.73 2.25 1.02
N THR A 107 10.24 2.56 -0.17
CA THR A 107 11.31 3.56 -0.36
C THR A 107 10.84 4.96 0.03
N SER A 108 9.61 5.34 -0.35
CA SER A 108 9.02 6.63 0.02
C SER A 108 8.78 6.75 1.53
N ALA A 109 8.58 5.64 2.23
CA ALA A 109 8.48 5.58 3.68
C ALA A 109 9.86 5.56 4.38
N GLY A 110 10.93 5.96 3.69
CA GLY A 110 12.35 5.80 4.06
C GLY A 110 12.75 6.20 5.50
N ASP A 111 11.95 6.97 6.22
CA ASP A 111 12.19 7.36 7.62
C ASP A 111 11.53 6.43 8.67
N VAL A 112 10.71 5.45 8.27
CA VAL A 112 10.02 4.51 9.19
C VAL A 112 10.74 3.16 9.32
N GLY A 113 11.94 3.02 8.71
CA GLY A 113 12.72 1.78 8.77
C GLY A 113 12.16 0.62 7.94
N ILE A 114 11.28 0.90 6.97
CA ILE A 114 10.70 -0.11 6.06
C ILE A 114 11.71 -0.44 4.96
N THR A 115 12.53 -1.46 5.16
CA THR A 115 13.36 -2.03 4.08
C THR A 115 12.65 -3.23 3.45
N TYR A 116 12.22 -3.11 2.20
CA TYR A 116 11.63 -4.22 1.43
C TYR A 116 12.61 -4.72 0.35
N GLN A 117 12.96 -6.01 0.37
CA GLN A 117 13.62 -6.68 -0.75
C GLN A 117 12.58 -7.46 -1.55
N ALA A 118 12.39 -7.07 -2.81
CA ALA A 118 11.54 -7.83 -3.73
C ALA A 118 12.07 -9.27 -3.92
N PRO A 119 11.20 -10.28 -4.03
CA PRO A 119 11.62 -11.64 -4.38
C PRO A 119 12.35 -11.63 -5.72
N ARG A 120 13.54 -12.25 -5.78
CA ARG A 120 14.26 -12.45 -7.04
C ARG A 120 13.49 -13.48 -7.86
N GLY A 121 13.03 -13.08 -9.03
CA GLY A 121 12.35 -13.97 -9.97
C GLY A 121 13.24 -15.16 -10.33
N VAL A 122 12.62 -16.34 -10.39
CA VAL A 122 13.15 -17.52 -11.09
C VAL A 122 12.47 -17.59 -12.45
#